data_AF-M3EJA9-F1
#
_entry.id   AF-M3EJA9-F1
#
_cell.length_a   1.000
_cell.length_b   1.000
_cell.length_c   1.000
_cell.angle_alpha   90.00
_cell.angle_beta   90.00
_cell.angle_gamma   90.00
#
_symmetry.space_group_name_H-M   'P 1'
#
loop_
_entity.id
_entity.type
_entity.pdbx_description
1 polymer ?
#
loop_
_entity_poly.entity_id
_entity_poly.type
_entity_poly.pdbx_seq_one_letter_code
_entity_poly.pdbx_strand_id
1 'polypeptide(L)'
;MNELSGEILIKRAQFLSVLRKFFEKKNYLEMDTPCLKAVPSMEPYLDPFLVHSPSKKERGYLITSPEYSLKEILSKGLEKIYEITHTFRSGEEGSPFHSAEFLMLEFYTVGISLEGLMDFCIELLEVLDREFHAFGFDRNKVQRISVEESLKKYARCGISKSELDRVIFEHGLSEIPAEKRAYEDSFFIVFLNLVEIYLPKEFVFLYDYPPELAALSKIESGFAKRFELYYGSLELGNAFEELTDPIEQISRFRREQDLRKNLGKEVFSVDSGLERALQEGIPDSCGISIGLDRLFLCILRGRSLREISPYYGKF
;
A
#
# COMPACT_ATOMS: atom_id res chain seq x y z
N MET A 1 26.49 13.87 -0.97
CA MET A 1 25.44 13.10 -1.66
C MET A 1 25.85 11.65 -1.67
N ASN A 2 24.98 10.73 -1.26
CA ASN A 2 25.29 9.30 -1.35
C ASN A 2 25.21 8.92 -2.84
N GLU A 3 26.33 8.57 -3.45
CA GLU A 3 26.35 8.05 -4.82
C GLU A 3 26.13 6.54 -4.75
N LEU A 4 25.05 6.07 -5.35
CA LEU A 4 24.83 4.64 -5.52
C LEU A 4 25.94 4.06 -6.40
N SER A 5 26.38 2.84 -6.09
CA SER A 5 27.36 2.16 -6.94
C SER A 5 26.73 1.82 -8.30
N GLY A 6 27.57 1.79 -9.35
CA GLY A 6 27.13 1.35 -10.68
C GLY A 6 26.52 -0.06 -10.67
N GLU A 7 27.00 -0.95 -9.80
CA GLU A 7 26.46 -2.30 -9.62
C GLU A 7 25.00 -2.29 -9.14
N ILE A 8 24.68 -1.43 -8.16
CA ILE A 8 23.31 -1.30 -7.65
C ILE A 8 22.38 -0.73 -8.72
N LEU A 9 22.84 0.26 -9.50
CA LEU A 9 22.06 0.81 -10.61
C LEU A 9 21.77 -0.24 -11.70
N ILE A 10 22.76 -1.08 -12.03
CA ILE A 10 22.58 -2.21 -12.95
C ILE A 10 21.56 -3.21 -12.40
N LYS A 11 21.68 -3.60 -11.13
CA LYS A 11 20.73 -4.51 -10.48
C LYS A 11 19.31 -3.94 -10.49
N ARG A 12 19.14 -2.64 -10.23
CA ARG A 12 17.83 -1.99 -10.27
C ARG A 12 17.22 -2.04 -11.67
N ALA A 13 18.02 -1.76 -12.71
CA ALA A 13 17.56 -1.87 -14.09
C ALA A 13 17.14 -3.31 -14.46
N GLN A 14 17.92 -4.32 -14.03
CA GLN A 14 17.59 -5.73 -14.22
C GLN A 14 16.31 -6.14 -13.48
N PHE A 15 16.16 -5.71 -12.22
CA PHE A 15 14.95 -5.93 -11.42
C PHE A 15 13.70 -5.41 -12.13
N LEU A 16 13.72 -4.16 -12.59
CA LEU A 16 12.61 -3.57 -13.36
C LEU A 16 12.34 -4.31 -14.67
N SER A 17 13.38 -4.81 -15.36
CA SER A 17 13.22 -5.60 -16.58
C SER A 17 12.54 -6.95 -16.32
N VAL A 18 12.91 -7.64 -15.24
CA VAL A 18 12.29 -8.92 -14.86
C VAL A 18 10.83 -8.73 -14.45
N LEU A 19 10.51 -7.67 -13.69
CA LEU A 19 9.13 -7.32 -13.35
C LEU A 19 8.27 -7.14 -14.61
N ARG A 20 8.69 -6.30 -15.55
CA ARG A 20 7.93 -6.06 -16.80
C ARG A 20 7.73 -7.34 -17.61
N LYS A 21 8.78 -8.17 -17.76
CA LYS A 21 8.68 -9.47 -18.45
C LYS A 21 7.71 -10.43 -17.76
N PHE A 22 7.63 -10.40 -16.43
CA PHE A 22 6.66 -11.21 -15.69
C PHE A 22 5.23 -10.82 -16.06
N PHE A 23 4.89 -9.53 -16.00
CA PHE A 23 3.57 -9.03 -16.36
C PHE A 23 3.22 -9.25 -17.83
N GLU A 24 4.19 -9.03 -18.74
CA GLU A 24 4.05 -9.33 -20.17
C GLU A 24 3.69 -10.81 -20.42
N LYS A 25 4.43 -11.75 -19.82
CA LYS A 25 4.14 -13.20 -19.90
C LYS A 25 2.76 -13.56 -19.35
N LYS A 26 2.20 -12.74 -18.44
CA LYS A 26 0.88 -12.91 -17.85
C LYS A 26 -0.24 -12.19 -18.60
N ASN A 27 0.09 -11.57 -19.74
CA ASN A 27 -0.82 -10.78 -20.59
C ASN A 27 -1.42 -9.57 -19.88
N TYR A 28 -0.65 -8.94 -18.98
CA TYR A 28 -1.01 -7.63 -18.44
C TYR A 28 -0.54 -6.53 -19.38
N LEU A 29 -1.30 -5.43 -19.41
CA LEU A 29 -0.96 -4.23 -20.16
C LEU A 29 -0.30 -3.22 -19.22
N GLU A 30 0.88 -2.72 -19.60
CA GLU A 30 1.54 -1.61 -18.88
C GLU A 30 0.82 -0.30 -19.22
N MET A 31 0.25 0.34 -18.21
CA MET A 31 -0.39 1.64 -18.31
C MET A 31 0.63 2.75 -18.02
N ASP A 32 0.32 3.96 -18.51
CA ASP A 32 1.08 5.19 -18.29
C ASP A 32 0.08 6.28 -17.93
N THR A 33 -0.01 6.62 -16.64
CA THR A 33 -1.01 7.57 -16.12
C THR A 33 -0.40 8.86 -15.59
N PRO A 34 -1.15 9.98 -15.55
CA PRO A 34 -0.60 11.26 -15.12
C PRO A 34 -0.12 11.27 -13.66
N CYS A 35 1.14 11.63 -13.45
CA CYS A 35 1.72 11.81 -12.11
C CYS A 35 1.40 13.16 -11.45
N LEU A 36 0.88 14.13 -12.22
CA LEU A 36 0.43 15.44 -11.73
C LEU A 36 -1.08 15.55 -11.91
N LYS A 37 -1.84 15.59 -10.82
CA LYS A 37 -3.31 15.69 -10.85
C LYS A 37 -3.80 16.99 -10.22
N ALA A 38 -4.95 17.48 -10.67
CA ALA A 38 -5.61 18.62 -10.04
C ALA A 38 -6.13 18.29 -8.62
N VAL A 39 -6.46 17.01 -8.41
CA VAL A 39 -6.98 16.44 -7.17
C VAL A 39 -6.18 15.17 -6.87
N PRO A 40 -5.53 15.05 -5.70
CA PRO A 40 -4.80 13.86 -5.31
C PRO A 40 -5.73 12.78 -4.72
N SER A 41 -5.18 11.62 -4.35
CA SER A 41 -5.92 10.62 -3.57
C SER A 41 -6.37 11.18 -2.22
N MET A 42 -7.46 10.65 -1.67
CA MET A 42 -8.06 11.18 -0.44
C MET A 42 -7.53 10.55 0.86
N GLU A 43 -6.59 9.61 0.77
CA GLU A 43 -5.97 8.90 1.90
C GLU A 43 -5.60 9.88 3.05
N PRO A 44 -6.31 9.83 4.20
CA PRO A 44 -6.18 10.84 5.25
C PRO A 44 -4.78 10.96 5.87
N TYR A 45 -4.03 9.86 5.89
CA TYR A 45 -2.72 9.82 6.54
C TYR A 45 -1.56 10.18 5.61
N LEU A 46 -1.80 10.26 4.30
CA LEU A 46 -0.81 10.69 3.32
C LEU A 46 -0.96 12.18 2.98
N ASP A 47 0.18 12.81 2.68
CA ASP A 47 0.23 14.20 2.25
C ASP A 47 0.94 14.30 0.89
N PRO A 48 0.26 14.81 -0.15
CA PRO A 48 0.86 14.97 -1.48
C PRO A 48 1.72 16.23 -1.56
N PHE A 49 2.68 16.26 -2.47
CA PHE A 49 3.41 17.48 -2.80
C PHE A 49 2.55 18.40 -3.69
N LEU A 50 2.39 19.66 -3.27
CA LEU A 50 1.77 20.71 -4.07
C LEU A 50 2.79 21.31 -5.05
N VAL A 51 2.44 21.36 -6.32
CA VAL A 51 3.19 22.00 -7.40
C VAL A 51 2.40 23.19 -7.90
N HIS A 52 3.06 24.33 -8.11
CA HIS A 52 2.42 25.51 -8.70
C HIS A 52 3.37 26.26 -9.64
N SER A 53 2.81 26.91 -10.66
CA SER A 53 3.61 27.81 -11.51
C SER A 53 4.09 29.03 -10.71
N PRO A 54 5.15 29.74 -11.16
CA PRO A 54 5.60 30.96 -10.50
C PRO A 54 4.50 32.02 -10.35
N SER A 55 3.56 32.06 -11.31
CA SER A 55 2.39 32.95 -11.30
C SER A 55 1.27 32.51 -10.35
N LYS A 56 1.33 31.28 -9.81
CA LYS A 56 0.29 30.60 -9.02
C LYS A 56 -1.04 30.40 -9.74
N LYS A 57 -1.11 30.60 -11.06
CA LYS A 57 -2.31 30.35 -11.86
C LYS A 57 -2.54 28.88 -12.16
N GLU A 58 -1.47 28.10 -12.21
CA GLU A 58 -1.50 26.66 -12.39
C GLU A 58 -1.08 26.02 -11.06
N ARG A 59 -1.87 25.07 -10.60
CA ARG A 59 -1.58 24.29 -9.39
C ARG A 59 -2.03 22.86 -9.59
N GLY A 60 -1.32 21.93 -8.97
CA GLY A 60 -1.66 20.51 -8.95
C GLY A 60 -0.84 19.79 -7.89
N TYR A 61 -1.09 18.50 -7.77
CA TYR A 61 -0.49 17.65 -6.76
C TYR A 61 0.21 16.49 -7.45
N LEU A 62 1.40 16.15 -6.95
CA LEU A 62 2.04 14.89 -7.32
C LEU A 62 1.27 13.73 -6.67
N ILE A 63 1.08 12.66 -7.42
CA ILE A 63 0.32 11.49 -6.95
C ILE A 63 1.06 10.76 -5.81
N THR A 64 0.28 10.24 -4.87
CA THR A 64 0.71 9.34 -3.78
C THR A 64 0.58 7.86 -4.17
N SER A 65 -0.25 7.57 -5.19
CA SER A 65 -0.46 6.29 -5.88
C SER A 65 -1.19 6.53 -7.21
N PRO A 66 -1.01 5.68 -8.24
CA PRO A 66 -1.78 5.71 -9.49
C PRO A 66 -3.22 5.15 -9.39
N GLU A 67 -3.65 4.65 -8.23
CA GLU A 67 -4.91 3.92 -7.99
C GLU A 67 -6.14 4.52 -8.68
N TYR A 68 -6.39 5.81 -8.49
CA TYR A 68 -7.58 6.45 -9.07
C TYR A 68 -7.56 6.39 -10.60
N SER A 69 -6.40 6.66 -11.20
CA SER A 69 -6.23 6.63 -12.65
C SER A 69 -6.33 5.20 -13.20
N LEU A 70 -5.85 4.19 -12.47
CA LEU A 70 -5.98 2.78 -12.86
C LEU A 70 -7.43 2.29 -12.75
N LYS A 71 -8.18 2.73 -11.74
CA LYS A 71 -9.63 2.47 -11.62
C LYS A 71 -10.44 3.07 -12.77
N GLU A 72 -10.08 4.27 -13.23
CA GLU A 72 -10.64 4.87 -14.44
C GLU A 72 -10.35 4.06 -15.72
N ILE A 73 -9.25 3.32 -15.74
CA ILE A 73 -8.89 2.44 -16.86
C ILE A 73 -9.67 1.13 -16.78
N LEU A 74 -9.86 0.57 -15.58
CA LEU A 74 -10.70 -0.62 -15.37
C LEU A 74 -12.14 -0.40 -15.82
N SER A 75 -12.74 0.77 -15.54
CA SER A 75 -14.10 1.08 -15.98
C SER A 75 -14.28 1.08 -17.51
N LYS A 76 -13.17 1.15 -18.27
CA LYS A 76 -13.17 1.07 -19.74
C LYS A 76 -13.09 -0.36 -20.28
N GLY A 77 -13.19 -1.37 -19.41
CA GLY A 77 -13.24 -2.79 -19.79
C GLY A 77 -11.88 -3.47 -19.94
N LEU A 78 -10.81 -2.88 -19.41
CA LEU A 78 -9.49 -3.52 -19.36
C LEU A 78 -9.41 -4.41 -18.13
N GLU A 79 -9.00 -5.66 -18.32
CA GLU A 79 -9.11 -6.68 -17.26
C GLU A 79 -7.82 -6.95 -16.49
N LYS A 80 -6.66 -6.73 -17.12
CA LYS A 80 -5.33 -7.00 -16.54
C LYS A 80 -4.39 -5.86 -16.86
N ILE A 81 -4.22 -4.97 -15.90
CA ILE A 81 -3.42 -3.74 -16.06
C ILE A 81 -2.40 -3.64 -14.93
N TYR A 82 -1.24 -3.08 -15.24
CA TYR A 82 -0.26 -2.69 -14.24
C TYR A 82 0.38 -1.37 -14.61
N GLU A 83 0.94 -0.68 -13.63
CA GLU A 83 1.76 0.49 -13.83
C GLU A 83 2.96 0.43 -12.88
N ILE A 84 4.15 0.76 -13.41
CA ILE A 84 5.33 1.05 -12.60
C ILE A 84 5.61 2.54 -12.73
N THR A 85 5.31 3.30 -11.68
CA THR A 85 5.39 4.77 -11.72
C THR A 85 6.03 5.36 -10.47
N HIS A 86 6.42 6.63 -10.59
CA HIS A 86 6.91 7.40 -9.46
C HIS A 86 5.74 7.91 -8.63
N THR A 87 5.83 7.71 -7.32
CA THR A 87 4.87 8.22 -6.35
C THR A 87 5.57 9.09 -5.32
N PHE A 88 4.86 10.08 -4.81
CA PHE A 88 5.43 11.16 -4.01
C PHE A 88 4.64 11.36 -2.72
N ARG A 89 5.33 11.38 -1.58
CA ARG A 89 4.73 11.55 -0.25
C ARG A 89 5.53 12.56 0.57
N SER A 90 4.86 13.61 1.01
CA SER A 90 5.43 14.65 1.87
C SER A 90 5.42 14.19 3.32
N GLY A 91 6.43 14.59 4.10
CA GLY A 91 6.49 14.33 5.55
C GLY A 91 6.98 12.94 5.95
N GLU A 92 7.49 12.12 5.02
CA GLU A 92 8.06 10.80 5.31
C GLU A 92 9.57 10.83 5.64
N GLU A 93 10.12 11.98 6.02
CA GLU A 93 11.55 12.12 6.36
C GLU A 93 11.94 11.38 7.65
N GLY A 94 13.22 11.01 7.76
CA GLY A 94 13.81 10.46 8.99
C GLY A 94 13.76 8.93 9.14
N SER A 95 13.02 8.23 8.30
CA SER A 95 13.04 6.75 8.26
C SER A 95 14.15 6.23 7.34
N PRO A 96 14.85 5.13 7.70
CA PRO A 96 15.76 4.44 6.78
C PRO A 96 15.02 3.70 5.65
N PHE A 97 13.69 3.59 5.73
CA PHE A 97 12.82 2.83 4.83
C PHE A 97 11.84 3.70 4.03
N HIS A 98 11.88 5.03 4.18
CA HIS A 98 11.04 5.98 3.45
C HIS A 98 11.88 6.94 2.61
N SER A 99 11.26 7.46 1.56
CA SER A 99 11.80 8.48 0.67
C SER A 99 10.64 9.28 0.13
N ALA A 100 10.81 10.59 -0.03
CA ALA A 100 9.76 11.47 -0.54
C ALA A 100 9.29 11.09 -1.96
N GLU A 101 10.17 10.48 -2.74
CA GLU A 101 9.90 9.88 -4.05
C GLU A 101 10.33 8.41 -4.02
N PHE A 102 9.54 7.52 -4.60
CA PHE A 102 9.85 6.10 -4.76
C PHE A 102 9.09 5.49 -5.93
N LEU A 103 9.52 4.31 -6.40
CA LEU A 103 8.77 3.57 -7.41
C LEU A 103 7.72 2.67 -6.75
N MET A 104 6.52 2.73 -7.30
CA MET A 104 5.41 1.84 -6.99
C MET A 104 5.10 0.96 -8.20
N LEU A 105 4.87 -0.32 -7.95
CA LEU A 105 4.18 -1.21 -8.88
C LEU A 105 2.75 -1.32 -8.38
N GLU A 106 1.79 -0.98 -9.22
CA GLU A 106 0.38 -1.19 -8.90
C GLU A 106 -0.30 -1.95 -10.03
N PHE A 107 -1.11 -2.96 -9.72
CA PHE A 107 -1.77 -3.76 -10.73
C PHE A 107 -3.12 -4.27 -10.27
N TYR A 108 -3.99 -4.51 -11.26
CA TYR A 108 -5.37 -4.93 -11.07
C TYR A 108 -5.70 -6.12 -11.97
N THR A 109 -6.49 -7.06 -11.46
CA THR A 109 -7.06 -8.17 -12.23
C THR A 109 -8.54 -8.33 -11.97
N VAL A 110 -9.33 -8.31 -13.04
CA VAL A 110 -10.76 -8.63 -13.01
C VAL A 110 -10.98 -10.11 -12.74
N GLY A 111 -11.90 -10.42 -11.83
CA GLY A 111 -12.33 -11.78 -11.51
C GLY A 111 -11.32 -12.62 -10.70
N ILE A 112 -10.18 -12.07 -10.28
CA ILE A 112 -9.28 -12.76 -9.35
C ILE A 112 -9.83 -12.65 -7.92
N SER A 113 -9.68 -13.69 -7.11
CA SER A 113 -9.90 -13.61 -5.66
C SER A 113 -8.68 -13.03 -4.96
N LEU A 114 -8.84 -12.50 -3.74
CA LEU A 114 -7.70 -12.09 -2.90
C LEU A 114 -6.67 -13.20 -2.72
N GLU A 115 -7.14 -14.43 -2.52
CA GLU A 115 -6.26 -15.57 -2.33
C GLU A 115 -5.48 -15.90 -3.63
N GLY A 116 -6.14 -15.76 -4.78
CA GLY A 116 -5.47 -15.84 -6.08
C GLY A 116 -4.47 -14.70 -6.31
N LEU A 117 -4.73 -13.51 -5.78
CA LEU A 117 -3.79 -12.39 -5.82
C LEU A 117 -2.57 -12.63 -4.92
N MET A 118 -2.75 -13.27 -3.75
CA MET A 118 -1.63 -13.74 -2.93
C MET A 118 -0.79 -14.78 -3.67
N ASP A 119 -1.42 -15.75 -4.35
CA ASP A 119 -0.73 -16.74 -5.18
C ASP A 119 0.05 -16.07 -6.33
N PHE A 120 -0.53 -15.05 -6.97
CA PHE A 120 0.13 -14.28 -8.02
C PHE A 120 1.37 -13.54 -7.48
N CYS A 121 1.30 -12.98 -6.27
CA CYS A 121 2.44 -12.37 -5.60
C CYS A 121 3.53 -13.39 -5.25
N ILE A 122 3.16 -14.60 -4.82
CA ILE A 122 4.12 -15.70 -4.58
C ILE A 122 4.83 -16.06 -5.89
N GLU A 123 4.11 -16.19 -6.99
CA GLU A 123 4.73 -16.50 -8.29
C GLU A 123 5.70 -15.40 -8.75
N LEU A 124 5.36 -14.12 -8.52
CA LEU A 124 6.26 -13.00 -8.77
C LEU A 124 7.56 -13.13 -7.98
N LEU A 125 7.48 -13.49 -6.69
CA LEU A 125 8.65 -13.70 -5.84
C LEU A 125 9.51 -14.89 -6.29
N GLU A 126 8.88 -16.01 -6.72
CA GLU A 126 9.59 -17.16 -7.32
C GLU A 126 10.34 -16.77 -8.60
N VAL A 127 9.73 -15.93 -9.44
CA VAL A 127 10.35 -15.43 -10.67
C VAL A 127 11.51 -14.48 -10.36
N LEU A 128 11.37 -13.59 -9.37
CA LEU A 128 12.45 -12.71 -8.95
C LEU A 128 13.64 -13.47 -8.36
N ASP A 129 13.39 -14.52 -7.58
CA ASP A 129 14.45 -15.39 -7.05
C ASP A 129 15.20 -16.12 -8.18
N ARG A 130 14.47 -16.65 -9.17
CA ARG A 130 15.05 -17.42 -10.28
C ARG A 130 15.72 -16.56 -11.36
N GLU A 131 15.07 -15.47 -11.78
CA GLU A 131 15.44 -14.71 -12.98
C GLU A 131 16.17 -13.39 -12.68
N PHE A 132 16.07 -12.84 -11.46
CA PHE A 132 16.75 -11.60 -11.08
C PHE A 132 17.91 -11.83 -10.09
N HIS A 133 17.64 -12.34 -8.89
CA HIS A 133 18.65 -12.51 -7.86
C HIS A 133 18.22 -13.63 -6.92
N ALA A 134 18.98 -14.73 -6.84
CA ALA A 134 18.70 -15.80 -5.91
C ALA A 134 18.87 -15.30 -4.46
N PHE A 135 17.76 -15.06 -3.78
CA PHE A 135 17.70 -14.60 -2.39
C PHE A 135 17.23 -15.72 -1.44
N GLY A 136 16.97 -16.92 -1.96
CA GLY A 136 16.60 -18.11 -1.22
C GLY A 136 15.12 -18.16 -0.90
N PHE A 137 14.28 -17.69 -1.82
CA PHE A 137 12.83 -17.76 -1.67
C PHE A 137 12.36 -19.21 -1.55
N ASP A 138 11.50 -19.48 -0.57
CA ASP A 138 10.83 -20.76 -0.40
C ASP A 138 9.34 -20.52 -0.15
N ARG A 139 8.49 -20.90 -1.12
CA ARG A 139 7.05 -20.72 -1.02
C ARG A 139 6.45 -21.37 0.22
N ASN A 140 7.06 -22.44 0.75
CA ASN A 140 6.54 -23.17 1.90
C ASN A 140 6.72 -22.40 3.21
N LYS A 141 7.57 -21.37 3.22
CA LYS A 141 7.77 -20.48 4.37
C LYS A 141 6.87 -19.26 4.36
N VAL A 142 6.21 -18.99 3.24
CA VAL A 142 5.27 -17.87 3.11
C VAL A 142 4.09 -18.12 4.04
N GLN A 143 3.83 -17.19 4.94
CA GLN A 143 2.71 -17.29 5.89
C GLN A 143 1.52 -16.51 5.37
N ARG A 144 0.33 -17.08 5.51
CA ARG A 144 -0.94 -16.35 5.47
C ARG A 144 -1.48 -16.41 6.89
N ILE A 145 -1.68 -15.26 7.52
CA ILE A 145 -2.19 -15.17 8.89
C ILE A 145 -3.21 -14.05 8.97
N SER A 146 -4.38 -14.30 9.56
CA SER A 146 -5.36 -13.24 9.72
C SER A 146 -4.88 -12.20 10.74
N VAL A 147 -5.39 -10.98 10.66
CA VAL A 147 -5.11 -9.93 11.63
C VAL A 147 -5.48 -10.40 13.04
N GLU A 148 -6.63 -11.06 13.20
CA GLU A 148 -7.06 -11.60 14.48
C GLU A 148 -6.10 -12.69 15.02
N GLU A 149 -5.64 -13.61 14.16
CA GLU A 149 -4.65 -14.61 14.55
C GLU A 149 -3.31 -13.99 14.93
N SER A 150 -2.88 -12.94 14.22
CA SER A 150 -1.66 -12.21 14.54
C SER A 150 -1.73 -11.52 15.92
N LEU A 151 -2.86 -10.90 16.24
CA LEU A 151 -3.12 -10.28 17.55
C LEU A 151 -3.10 -11.34 18.66
N LYS A 152 -3.75 -12.48 18.45
CA LYS A 152 -3.74 -13.61 19.40
C LYS A 152 -2.32 -14.13 19.63
N LYS A 153 -1.54 -14.27 18.55
CA LYS A 153 -0.18 -14.85 18.58
C LYS A 153 0.83 -13.92 19.26
N TYR A 154 0.85 -12.65 18.89
CA TYR A 154 1.92 -11.73 19.29
C TYR A 154 1.52 -10.77 20.43
N ALA A 155 0.25 -10.33 20.46
CA ALA A 155 -0.26 -9.39 21.48
C ALA A 155 -1.13 -10.05 22.57
N ARG A 156 -1.49 -11.33 22.41
CA ARG A 156 -2.34 -12.10 23.34
C ARG A 156 -3.71 -11.45 23.60
N CYS A 157 -4.30 -10.88 22.56
CA CYS A 157 -5.64 -10.30 22.57
C CYS A 157 -6.44 -10.65 21.31
N GLY A 158 -7.76 -10.53 21.41
CA GLY A 158 -8.65 -10.47 20.26
C GLY A 158 -8.69 -9.07 19.62
N ILE A 159 -9.50 -8.96 18.58
CA ILE A 159 -9.64 -7.76 17.75
C ILE A 159 -10.55 -6.68 18.35
N SER A 160 -11.26 -6.98 19.45
CA SER A 160 -12.22 -6.02 20.03
C SER A 160 -11.54 -4.80 20.66
N LYS A 161 -12.17 -3.62 20.57
CA LYS A 161 -11.63 -2.38 21.18
C LYS A 161 -11.28 -2.55 22.65
N SER A 162 -12.14 -3.23 23.42
CA SER A 162 -11.90 -3.45 24.86
C SER A 162 -10.66 -4.31 25.13
N GLU A 163 -10.38 -5.31 24.29
CA GLU A 163 -9.18 -6.12 24.44
C GLU A 163 -7.92 -5.36 24.02
N LEU A 164 -7.99 -4.57 22.95
CA LEU A 164 -6.90 -3.69 22.51
C LEU A 164 -6.56 -2.67 23.60
N ASP A 165 -7.56 -1.96 24.13
CA ASP A 165 -7.39 -0.97 25.21
C ASP A 165 -6.82 -1.58 26.49
N ARG A 166 -7.21 -2.82 26.83
CA ARG A 166 -6.62 -3.58 27.93
C ARG A 166 -5.13 -3.80 27.71
N VAL A 167 -4.73 -4.27 26.52
CA VAL A 167 -3.32 -4.52 26.19
C VAL A 167 -2.49 -3.23 26.23
N ILE A 168 -3.05 -2.12 25.70
CA ILE A 168 -2.42 -0.79 25.76
C ILE A 168 -2.14 -0.39 27.20
N PHE A 169 -3.12 -0.56 28.09
CA PHE A 169 -2.97 -0.24 29.51
C PHE A 169 -1.95 -1.14 30.20
N GLU A 170 -2.03 -2.47 30.00
CA GLU A 170 -1.12 -3.45 30.62
C GLU A 170 0.35 -3.23 30.23
N HIS A 171 0.61 -2.79 28.99
CA HIS A 171 1.96 -2.56 28.47
C HIS A 171 2.39 -1.10 28.51
N GLY A 172 1.53 -0.17 28.96
CA GLY A 172 1.85 1.26 29.02
C GLY A 172 2.14 1.89 27.65
N LEU A 173 1.42 1.49 26.60
CA LEU A 173 1.73 1.89 25.21
C LEU A 173 1.22 3.30 24.83
N SER A 174 0.38 3.93 25.66
CA SER A 174 -0.20 5.24 25.38
C SER A 174 -0.62 5.96 26.66
N GLU A 175 -0.40 7.28 26.70
CA GLU A 175 -0.89 8.17 27.76
C GLU A 175 -2.31 8.69 27.50
N ILE A 176 -2.83 8.49 26.29
CA ILE A 176 -4.18 8.91 25.93
C ILE A 176 -5.18 8.00 26.66
N PRO A 177 -6.28 8.51 27.25
CA PRO A 177 -7.31 7.65 27.83
C PRO A 177 -8.08 6.82 26.78
N ALA A 178 -8.54 5.62 27.16
CA ALA A 178 -9.24 4.68 26.27
C ALA A 178 -10.52 5.27 25.65
N GLU A 179 -11.25 6.07 26.42
CA GLU A 179 -12.47 6.76 26.02
C GLU A 179 -12.25 7.87 24.97
N LYS A 180 -11.01 8.32 24.79
CA LYS A 180 -10.63 9.33 23.79
C LYS A 180 -10.01 8.74 22.53
N ARG A 181 -9.72 7.44 22.52
CA ARG A 181 -9.20 6.75 21.33
C ARG A 181 -10.34 6.21 20.48
N ALA A 182 -10.21 6.40 19.18
CA ALA A 182 -10.97 5.62 18.21
C ALA A 182 -10.52 4.15 18.23
N TYR A 183 -11.23 3.31 17.49
CA TYR A 183 -10.85 1.91 17.35
C TYR A 183 -9.49 1.78 16.67
N GLU A 184 -9.30 2.53 15.58
CA GLU A 184 -8.13 2.56 14.71
C GLU A 184 -6.87 2.96 15.49
N ASP A 185 -6.98 3.98 16.36
CA ASP A 185 -5.90 4.39 17.24
C ASP A 185 -5.44 3.21 18.13
N SER A 186 -6.42 2.52 18.73
CA SER A 186 -6.15 1.42 19.64
C SER A 186 -5.54 0.22 18.90
N PHE A 187 -6.05 -0.06 17.69
CA PHE A 187 -5.50 -1.07 16.82
C PHE A 187 -4.05 -0.79 16.46
N PHE A 188 -3.74 0.39 15.90
CA PHE A 188 -2.40 0.72 15.44
C PHE A 188 -1.39 0.78 16.58
N ILE A 189 -1.78 1.28 17.77
CA ILE A 189 -0.90 1.26 18.94
C ILE A 189 -0.50 -0.19 19.28
N VAL A 190 -1.46 -1.13 19.35
CA VAL A 190 -1.14 -2.54 19.63
C VAL A 190 -0.36 -3.16 18.48
N PHE A 191 -0.81 -2.97 17.24
CA PHE A 191 -0.24 -3.61 16.07
C PHE A 191 1.22 -3.20 15.85
N LEU A 192 1.52 -1.90 15.84
CA LEU A 192 2.87 -1.39 15.59
C LEU A 192 3.85 -1.77 16.72
N ASN A 193 3.39 -1.81 17.97
CA ASN A 193 4.27 -2.10 19.11
C ASN A 193 4.41 -3.59 19.43
N LEU A 194 3.42 -4.42 19.11
CA LEU A 194 3.35 -5.81 19.57
C LEU A 194 3.11 -6.85 18.48
N VAL A 195 2.80 -6.46 17.24
CA VAL A 195 2.59 -7.40 16.13
C VAL A 195 3.67 -7.21 15.07
N GLU A 196 3.74 -6.02 14.46
CA GLU A 196 4.59 -5.73 13.31
C GLU A 196 6.08 -6.02 13.57
N ILE A 197 6.58 -5.62 14.75
CA ILE A 197 7.99 -5.82 15.13
C ILE A 197 8.37 -7.30 15.33
N TYR A 198 7.39 -8.20 15.49
CA TYR A 198 7.61 -9.63 15.72
C TYR A 198 7.28 -10.49 14.49
N LEU A 199 6.86 -9.87 13.38
CA LEU A 199 6.69 -10.59 12.13
C LEU A 199 8.02 -11.24 11.70
N PRO A 200 7.99 -12.49 11.23
CA PRO A 200 9.19 -13.22 10.85
C PRO A 200 9.87 -12.54 9.65
N LYS A 201 11.19 -12.72 9.52
CA LYS A 201 11.95 -12.34 8.31
C LYS A 201 11.73 -13.34 7.17
N GLU A 202 10.46 -13.59 6.88
CA GLU A 202 9.91 -14.38 5.78
C GLU A 202 8.72 -13.57 5.22
N PHE A 203 8.22 -13.90 4.03
CA PHE A 203 7.06 -13.19 3.48
C PHE A 203 5.79 -13.59 4.23
N VAL A 204 5.01 -12.60 4.65
CA VAL A 204 3.76 -12.78 5.39
C VAL A 204 2.65 -11.98 4.72
N PHE A 205 1.56 -12.64 4.38
CA PHE A 205 0.29 -11.99 4.06
C PHE A 205 -0.52 -11.86 5.34
N LEU A 206 -0.71 -10.63 5.81
CA LEU A 206 -1.69 -10.31 6.84
C LEU A 206 -3.02 -9.98 6.17
N TYR A 207 -4.11 -10.64 6.56
CA TYR A 207 -5.41 -10.48 5.87
C TYR A 207 -6.59 -10.46 6.86
N ASP A 208 -7.80 -10.22 6.35
CA ASP A 208 -9.04 -10.07 7.13
C ASP A 208 -8.94 -8.93 8.16
N TYR A 209 -8.68 -7.73 7.66
CA TYR A 209 -8.64 -6.52 8.48
C TYR A 209 -10.02 -6.21 9.07
N PRO A 210 -10.08 -5.54 10.24
CA PRO A 210 -11.35 -5.09 10.80
C PRO A 210 -12.04 -4.08 9.86
N PRO A 211 -13.38 -3.99 9.85
CA PRO A 211 -14.14 -3.10 8.96
C PRO A 211 -13.74 -1.62 9.02
N GLU A 212 -13.31 -1.15 10.18
CA GLU A 212 -12.81 0.20 10.41
C GLU A 212 -11.54 0.50 9.58
N LEU A 213 -10.78 -0.54 9.22
CA LEU A 213 -9.55 -0.47 8.43
C LEU A 213 -9.76 -0.93 6.98
N ALA A 214 -11.01 -0.90 6.50
CA ALA A 214 -11.36 -1.34 5.16
C ALA A 214 -10.76 -0.47 4.05
N ALA A 215 -10.40 0.79 4.30
CA ALA A 215 -9.93 1.73 3.27
C ALA A 215 -10.84 1.68 2.03
N LEU A 216 -10.32 1.25 0.87
CA LEU A 216 -11.06 1.14 -0.40
C LEU A 216 -11.53 -0.30 -0.72
N SER A 217 -11.43 -1.22 0.25
CA SER A 217 -11.84 -2.62 0.07
C SER A 217 -13.31 -2.87 0.39
N LYS A 218 -13.86 -3.92 -0.22
CA LYS A 218 -15.15 -4.51 0.13
C LYS A 218 -15.15 -5.06 1.56
N ILE A 219 -16.28 -4.95 2.25
CA ILE A 219 -16.50 -5.58 3.56
C ILE A 219 -17.43 -6.78 3.35
N GLU A 220 -17.02 -7.95 3.84
CA GLU A 220 -17.82 -9.16 3.78
C GLU A 220 -17.61 -9.99 5.05
N SER A 221 -18.69 -10.53 5.60
CA SER A 221 -18.66 -11.35 6.83
C SER A 221 -17.98 -10.67 8.03
N GLY A 222 -18.05 -9.34 8.12
CA GLY A 222 -17.46 -8.57 9.23
C GLY A 222 -15.97 -8.27 9.08
N PHE A 223 -15.37 -8.54 7.92
CA PHE A 223 -13.97 -8.23 7.65
C PHE A 223 -13.81 -7.48 6.33
N ALA A 224 -12.81 -6.61 6.30
CA ALA A 224 -12.31 -5.99 5.09
C ALA A 224 -11.57 -7.03 4.24
N LYS A 225 -11.97 -7.14 2.98
CA LYS A 225 -11.31 -7.97 1.97
C LYS A 225 -10.05 -7.25 1.50
N ARG A 226 -9.05 -7.27 2.38
CA ARG A 226 -7.74 -6.64 2.21
C ARG A 226 -6.65 -7.59 2.70
N PHE A 227 -5.47 -7.51 2.09
CA PHE A 227 -4.26 -8.02 2.71
C PHE A 227 -3.09 -7.05 2.56
N GLU A 228 -2.12 -7.17 3.46
CA GLU A 228 -0.82 -6.52 3.34
C GLU A 228 0.27 -7.58 3.25
N LEU A 229 1.26 -7.35 2.38
CA LEU A 229 2.43 -8.19 2.23
C LEU A 229 3.59 -7.60 3.04
N TYR A 230 4.11 -8.37 3.97
CA TYR A 230 5.23 -8.01 4.84
C TYR A 230 6.46 -8.88 4.60
N TYR A 231 7.64 -8.33 4.91
CA TYR A 231 8.87 -9.09 5.14
C TYR A 231 9.55 -8.58 6.41
N GLY A 232 9.48 -9.36 7.49
CA GLY A 232 9.74 -8.81 8.82
C GLY A 232 8.75 -7.69 9.16
N SER A 233 9.23 -6.62 9.79
CA SER A 233 8.45 -5.43 10.12
C SER A 233 8.32 -4.44 8.97
N LEU A 234 8.62 -4.84 7.72
CA LEU A 234 8.55 -3.96 6.56
C LEU A 234 7.36 -4.34 5.69
N GLU A 235 6.36 -3.46 5.64
CA GLU A 235 5.28 -3.52 4.69
C GLU A 235 5.83 -3.30 3.26
N LEU A 236 5.54 -4.25 2.37
CA LEU A 236 5.96 -4.25 0.97
C LEU A 236 4.83 -3.91 0.03
N GLY A 237 3.59 -4.23 0.39
CA GLY A 237 2.44 -3.91 -0.44
C GLY A 237 1.11 -4.09 0.26
N ASN A 238 0.09 -3.47 -0.32
CA ASN A 238 -1.26 -3.39 0.22
C ASN A 238 -2.28 -3.66 -0.88
N ALA A 239 -3.21 -4.57 -0.62
CA ALA A 239 -4.08 -5.17 -1.62
C ALA A 239 -5.54 -5.19 -1.18
N PHE A 240 -6.46 -5.06 -2.13
CA PHE A 240 -7.90 -5.01 -1.88
C PHE A 240 -8.67 -5.88 -2.87
N GLU A 241 -9.79 -6.44 -2.41
CA GLU A 241 -10.95 -6.70 -3.28
C GLU A 241 -11.68 -5.36 -3.41
N GLU A 242 -11.73 -4.82 -4.63
CA GLU A 242 -12.11 -3.43 -4.85
C GLU A 242 -13.55 -3.15 -4.47
N LEU A 243 -13.79 -2.04 -3.78
CA LEU A 243 -15.14 -1.55 -3.57
C LEU A 243 -15.70 -0.97 -4.88
N THR A 244 -16.66 -1.67 -5.47
CA THR A 244 -17.32 -1.28 -6.73
C THR A 244 -18.63 -0.51 -6.50
N ASP A 245 -19.15 -0.46 -5.27
CA ASP A 245 -20.38 0.28 -4.94
C ASP A 245 -20.11 1.80 -4.90
N PRO A 246 -20.66 2.58 -5.85
CA PRO A 246 -20.43 4.02 -5.93
C PRO A 246 -20.98 4.77 -4.70
N ILE A 247 -22.08 4.31 -4.11
CA ILE A 247 -22.75 4.98 -2.99
C ILE A 247 -21.89 4.83 -1.73
N GLU A 248 -21.46 3.60 -1.45
CA GLU A 248 -20.57 3.34 -0.30
C GLU A 248 -19.21 4.02 -0.47
N GLN A 249 -18.65 4.02 -1.69
CA GLN A 249 -17.37 4.66 -1.95
C GLN A 249 -17.43 6.18 -1.75
N ILE A 250 -18.49 6.84 -2.22
CA ILE A 250 -18.72 8.28 -1.97
C ILE A 250 -18.93 8.56 -0.48
N SER A 251 -19.62 7.67 0.25
CA SER A 251 -19.80 7.77 1.70
C SER A 251 -18.45 7.70 2.45
N ARG A 252 -17.53 6.82 2.01
CA ARG A 252 -16.16 6.72 2.54
C ARG A 252 -15.36 7.99 2.29
N PHE A 253 -15.38 8.53 1.07
CA PHE A 253 -14.69 9.79 0.78
C PHE A 253 -15.15 10.94 1.67
N ARG A 254 -16.45 11.05 1.98
CA ARG A 254 -16.93 12.07 2.92
C ARG A 254 -16.36 11.89 4.33
N ARG A 255 -16.29 10.65 4.82
CA ARG A 255 -15.66 10.33 6.11
C ARG A 255 -14.18 10.68 6.13
N GLU A 256 -13.46 10.39 5.04
CA GLU A 256 -12.05 10.74 4.88
C GLU A 256 -11.84 12.26 4.83
N GLN A 257 -12.72 13.02 4.16
CA GLN A 257 -12.70 14.49 4.18
C GLN A 257 -12.87 15.04 5.60
N ASP A 258 -13.83 14.49 6.35
CA ASP A 258 -14.06 14.89 7.75
C ASP A 258 -12.85 14.54 8.63
N LEU A 259 -12.22 13.38 8.41
CA LEU A 259 -11.01 12.99 9.13
C LEU A 259 -9.84 13.94 8.80
N ARG A 260 -9.59 14.24 7.52
CA ARG A 260 -8.57 15.22 7.11
C ARG A 260 -8.81 16.58 7.76
N LYS A 261 -10.05 17.05 7.80
CA LYS A 261 -10.44 18.28 8.48
C LYS A 261 -10.14 18.23 9.99
N ASN A 262 -10.47 17.13 10.66
CA ASN A 262 -10.20 16.93 12.09
C ASN A 262 -8.69 16.87 12.39
N LEU A 263 -7.90 16.33 11.46
CA LEU A 263 -6.43 16.31 11.51
C LEU A 263 -5.79 17.66 11.15
N GLY A 264 -6.57 18.68 10.80
CA GLY A 264 -6.07 20.00 10.38
C GLY A 264 -5.37 19.98 9.02
N LYS A 265 -5.62 18.96 8.19
CA LYS A 265 -5.02 18.79 6.87
C LYS A 265 -5.89 19.44 5.78
N GLU A 266 -5.28 19.70 4.62
CA GLU A 266 -6.02 20.16 3.43
C GLU A 266 -7.07 19.12 3.02
N VAL A 267 -8.30 19.56 2.75
CA VAL A 267 -9.41 18.70 2.33
C VAL A 267 -9.55 18.79 0.82
N PHE A 268 -9.47 17.65 0.14
CA PHE A 268 -9.57 17.56 -1.31
C PHE A 268 -11.01 17.24 -1.73
N SER A 269 -11.41 17.67 -2.92
CA SER A 269 -12.62 17.16 -3.56
C SER A 269 -12.43 15.71 -4.01
N VAL A 270 -13.51 15.01 -4.36
CA VAL A 270 -13.40 13.72 -5.05
C VAL A 270 -12.88 13.95 -6.47
N ASP A 271 -12.00 13.08 -6.94
CA ASP A 271 -11.52 13.12 -8.33
C ASP A 271 -12.67 12.81 -9.30
N SER A 272 -12.89 13.69 -10.27
CA SER A 272 -14.03 13.58 -11.19
C SER A 272 -13.89 12.47 -12.21
N GLY A 273 -12.67 12.00 -12.47
CA GLY A 273 -12.40 10.81 -13.26
C GLY A 273 -12.85 9.57 -12.51
N LEU A 274 -12.41 9.43 -11.26
CA LEU A 274 -12.82 8.32 -10.39
C LEU A 274 -14.33 8.30 -10.14
N GLU A 275 -14.95 9.45 -9.88
CA GLU A 275 -16.41 9.53 -9.70
C GLU A 275 -17.15 9.02 -10.93
N ARG A 276 -16.67 9.38 -12.13
CA ARG A 276 -17.24 8.87 -13.39
C ARG A 276 -17.01 7.37 -13.55
N ALA A 277 -15.81 6.88 -13.24
CA ALA A 277 -15.48 5.46 -13.33
C ALA A 277 -16.41 4.61 -12.45
N LEU A 278 -16.70 5.08 -11.23
CA LEU A 278 -17.64 4.46 -10.31
C LEU A 278 -19.09 4.45 -10.86
N GLN A 279 -19.51 5.52 -11.55
CA GLN A 279 -20.82 5.59 -12.17
C GLN A 279 -20.95 4.72 -13.42
N GLU A 280 -19.89 4.63 -14.23
CA GLU A 280 -19.82 3.76 -15.41
C GLU A 280 -19.76 2.27 -15.02
N GLY A 281 -19.24 1.98 -13.82
CA GLY A 281 -19.12 0.65 -13.26
C GLY A 281 -17.68 0.15 -13.35
N ILE A 282 -17.07 -0.09 -12.20
CA ILE A 282 -15.78 -0.78 -12.10
C ILE A 282 -16.08 -2.28 -11.98
N PRO A 283 -15.49 -3.15 -12.81
CA PRO A 283 -15.69 -4.59 -12.70
C PRO A 283 -15.13 -5.15 -11.40
N ASP A 284 -15.74 -6.22 -10.89
CA ASP A 284 -15.23 -6.96 -9.73
C ASP A 284 -13.78 -7.39 -9.97
N SER A 285 -12.89 -6.85 -9.17
CA SER A 285 -11.44 -6.96 -9.34
C SER A 285 -10.73 -6.95 -8.00
N CYS A 286 -9.50 -7.46 -8.00
CA CYS A 286 -8.57 -7.18 -6.91
C CYS A 286 -7.37 -6.41 -7.44
N GLY A 287 -6.88 -5.47 -6.62
CA GLY A 287 -5.69 -4.69 -6.87
C GLY A 287 -4.65 -4.84 -5.76
N ILE A 288 -3.38 -4.59 -6.08
CA ILE A 288 -2.31 -4.43 -5.08
C ILE A 288 -1.33 -3.35 -5.51
N SER A 289 -0.91 -2.55 -4.55
CA SER A 289 0.23 -1.63 -4.65
C SER A 289 1.44 -2.22 -3.93
N ILE A 290 2.61 -2.20 -4.56
CA ILE A 290 3.88 -2.72 -4.04
C ILE A 290 4.95 -1.63 -4.12
N GLY A 291 5.56 -1.30 -2.99
CA GLY A 291 6.72 -0.42 -2.93
C GLY A 291 7.96 -1.09 -3.48
N LEU A 292 8.34 -0.78 -4.72
CA LEU A 292 9.43 -1.47 -5.41
C LEU A 292 10.81 -1.23 -4.77
N ASP A 293 11.04 -0.05 -4.22
CA ASP A 293 12.26 0.27 -3.49
C ASP A 293 12.43 -0.60 -2.23
N ARG A 294 11.33 -0.84 -1.48
CA ARG A 294 11.33 -1.73 -0.31
C ARG A 294 11.48 -3.19 -0.71
N LEU A 295 10.78 -3.64 -1.76
CA LEU A 295 10.92 -5.00 -2.26
C LEU A 295 12.36 -5.27 -2.73
N PHE A 296 12.96 -4.34 -3.48
CA PHE A 296 14.34 -4.43 -3.93
C PHE A 296 15.32 -4.45 -2.75
N LEU A 297 15.10 -3.62 -1.72
CA LEU A 297 15.88 -3.62 -0.48
C LEU A 297 15.84 -5.01 0.20
N CYS A 298 14.65 -5.60 0.34
CA CYS A 298 14.46 -6.92 0.95
C CYS A 298 15.19 -8.03 0.18
N ILE A 299 15.02 -8.06 -1.14
CA ILE A 299 15.67 -9.06 -2.01
C ILE A 299 17.19 -8.98 -1.91
N LEU A 300 17.75 -7.77 -1.89
CA LEU A 300 19.20 -7.56 -1.73
C LEU A 300 19.69 -7.66 -0.28
N ARG A 301 18.78 -7.90 0.68
CA ARG A 301 19.07 -7.95 2.14
C ARG A 301 19.78 -6.69 2.64
N GLY A 302 19.43 -5.54 2.07
CA GLY A 302 19.95 -4.24 2.48
C GLY A 302 19.36 -3.77 3.81
N ARG A 303 19.97 -2.75 4.41
CA ARG A 303 19.57 -2.23 5.73
C ARG A 303 18.80 -0.92 5.67
N SER A 304 18.97 -0.16 4.59
CA SER A 304 18.32 1.13 4.38
C SER A 304 18.19 1.42 2.90
N LEU A 305 17.14 2.15 2.53
CA LEU A 305 16.96 2.70 1.18
C LEU A 305 18.17 3.53 0.72
N ARG A 306 18.95 4.11 1.65
CA ARG A 306 20.22 4.80 1.35
C ARG A 306 21.18 3.98 0.49
N GLU A 307 21.16 2.65 0.64
CA GLU A 307 22.08 1.72 -0.03
C GLU A 307 21.64 1.39 -1.47
N ILE A 308 20.35 1.52 -1.78
CA ILE A 308 19.73 0.93 -2.97
C ILE A 308 18.85 1.88 -3.79
N SER A 309 18.37 2.97 -3.19
CA SER A 309 17.38 3.86 -3.78
C SER A 309 18.03 5.16 -4.26
N PRO A 310 17.86 5.53 -5.55
CA PRO A 310 18.42 6.77 -6.09
C PRO A 310 17.72 8.04 -5.55
N TYR A 311 16.55 7.86 -4.93
CA TYR A 311 15.68 8.94 -4.44
C TYR A 311 15.95 9.29 -2.98
N TYR A 312 16.59 8.39 -2.22
CA TYR A 312 16.76 8.54 -0.78
C TYR A 312 17.61 9.77 -0.42
N GLY A 313 17.07 10.63 0.45
CA GLY A 313 17.76 11.81 0.98
C GLY A 313 18.12 12.86 -0.09
N LYS A 314 17.32 12.93 -1.17
CA LYS A 314 17.44 13.95 -2.22
C LYS A 314 16.61 15.22 -1.93
N PHE A 315 15.62 15.09 -1.05
CA PHE A 315 14.87 16.18 -0.44
C PHE A 315 15.16 16.18 1.06
#